data_AF-U2TJZ3-F1
#
_entry.id   AF-U2TJZ3-F1
#
_cell.length_a   1.000
_cell.length_b   1.000
_cell.length_c   1.000
_cell.angle_alpha   90.00
_cell.angle_beta   90.00
_cell.angle_gamma   90.00
#
_symmetry.space_group_name_H-M   'P 1'
#
loop_
_entity.id
_entity.type
_entity.pdbx_description
1 polymer ?
#
loop_
_entity_poly.entity_id
_entity_poly.type
_entity_poly.pdbx_seq_one_letter_code
_entity_poly.pdbx_strand_id
1 'polypeptide(L)'
;MGEGGQATVEAALLLPAVMLVLALVLEPACMGYTYATMRAVAAQTARAVATDYDGSLGDCAQYARRRLAAVPELAPFHVGGAEDWNCQMARDGSRVTVSIRGHVRPLPLLGVAASAFGQSDGTGVVLEATCAEQVRAEWVGGGYGEWQQMWG
;
A
#
# COMPACT_ATOMS: atom_id res chain seq x y z
N MET A 1 15.00 51.85 18.14
CA MET A 1 16.11 50.88 18.18
C MET A 1 15.55 49.47 18.48
N GLY A 2 14.54 49.01 17.73
CA GLY A 2 13.85 47.73 17.98
C GLY A 2 13.60 46.87 16.73
N GLU A 3 13.67 47.46 15.54
CA GLU A 3 13.27 46.77 14.29
C GLU A 3 14.31 45.77 13.76
N GLY A 4 15.61 46.04 13.96
CA GLY A 4 16.67 45.13 13.50
C GLY A 4 16.78 43.81 14.27
N GLY A 5 16.38 43.81 15.55
CA GLY A 5 16.34 42.60 16.37
C GLY A 5 15.18 41.69 15.98
N GLN A 6 13.98 42.26 15.84
CA GLN A 6 12.75 41.52 15.52
C GLN A 6 12.82 40.80 14.17
N ALA A 7 13.35 41.44 13.12
CA ALA A 7 13.50 40.82 11.80
C ALA A 7 14.43 39.59 11.82
N THR A 8 15.44 39.57 12.69
CA THR A 8 16.36 38.43 12.85
C THR A 8 15.69 37.28 13.62
N VAL A 9 14.87 37.60 14.63
CA VAL A 9 14.12 36.58 15.39
C VAL A 9 13.04 35.92 14.53
N GLU A 10 12.31 36.71 13.73
CA GLU A 10 11.32 36.19 12.79
C GLU A 10 11.96 35.31 11.71
N ALA A 11 13.11 35.71 11.15
CA ALA A 11 13.86 34.89 10.20
C ALA A 11 14.38 33.58 10.82
N ALA A 12 14.81 33.59 12.09
CA ALA A 12 15.29 32.40 12.79
C ALA A 12 14.18 31.38 13.07
N LEU A 13 12.94 31.83 13.28
CA LEU A 13 11.76 30.97 13.44
C LEU A 13 11.16 30.53 12.10
N LEU A 14 11.36 31.29 11.03
CA LEU A 14 10.82 31.00 9.71
C LEU A 14 11.34 29.67 9.17
N LEU A 15 12.64 29.41 9.25
CA LEU A 15 13.24 28.19 8.69
C LEU A 15 12.70 26.92 9.38
N PRO A 16 12.72 26.79 10.72
CA PRO A 16 12.11 25.64 11.41
C PRO A 16 10.62 25.49 11.12
N ALA A 17 9.87 26.59 11.06
CA ALA A 17 8.43 26.56 10.76
C ALA A 17 8.16 26.05 9.34
N VAL A 18 8.91 26.55 8.35
CA VAL A 18 8.80 26.09 6.95
C VAL A 18 9.18 24.61 6.83
N MET A 19 10.24 24.16 7.50
CA MET A 19 10.62 22.74 7.51
C MET A 19 9.54 21.87 8.15
N LEU A 20 8.93 22.32 9.24
CA LEU A 20 7.83 21.62 9.90
C LEU A 20 6.60 21.51 9.00
N VAL A 21 6.21 22.60 8.33
CA VAL A 21 5.11 22.60 7.36
C VAL A 21 5.41 21.67 6.19
N LEU A 22 6.64 21.70 5.66
CA LEU A 22 7.04 20.80 4.59
C LEU A 22 6.98 19.33 5.04
N ALA A 23 7.44 19.01 6.24
CA ALA A 23 7.35 17.67 6.82
C ALA A 23 5.89 17.21 6.97
N LEU A 24 5.01 18.10 7.47
CA LEU A 24 3.57 17.89 7.60
C LEU A 24 2.87 17.57 6.28
N VAL A 25 3.36 18.10 5.16
CA VAL A 25 2.79 17.85 3.82
C VAL A 25 3.44 16.66 3.14
N LEU A 26 4.76 16.52 3.24
CA LEU A 26 5.52 15.51 2.51
C LEU A 26 5.24 14.11 3.04
N GLU A 27 5.12 13.93 4.35
CA GLU A 27 4.84 12.62 4.93
C GLU A 27 3.52 11.98 4.50
N PRO A 28 2.35 12.65 4.62
CA PRO A 28 1.11 12.08 4.13
C PRO A 28 1.15 11.87 2.62
N ALA A 29 1.89 12.68 1.86
CA ALA A 29 2.10 12.44 0.44
C ALA A 29 2.90 11.15 0.17
N CYS A 30 3.97 10.89 0.92
CA CYS A 30 4.76 9.65 0.84
C CYS A 30 3.92 8.42 1.19
N MET A 31 3.22 8.46 2.33
CA MET A 31 2.35 7.36 2.75
C MET A 31 1.20 7.14 1.75
N GLY A 32 0.61 8.23 1.24
CA GLY A 32 -0.44 8.18 0.23
C GLY A 32 0.03 7.57 -1.09
N TYR A 33 1.27 7.87 -1.51
CA TYR A 33 1.89 7.23 -2.67
C TYR A 33 2.06 5.72 -2.47
N THR A 34 2.59 5.29 -1.31
CA THR A 34 2.73 3.88 -0.99
C THR A 34 1.37 3.18 -0.99
N TYR A 35 0.38 3.75 -0.30
CA TYR A 35 -0.96 3.18 -0.24
C TYR A 35 -1.64 3.09 -1.61
N ALA A 36 -1.52 4.14 -2.45
CA ALA A 36 -2.05 4.13 -3.81
C ALA A 36 -1.40 3.04 -4.67
N THR A 37 -0.07 2.87 -4.53
CA THR A 37 0.69 1.81 -5.21
C THR A 37 0.23 0.44 -4.75
N MET A 38 0.07 0.22 -3.43
CA MET A 38 -0.44 -1.03 -2.88
C MET A 38 -1.82 -1.37 -3.43
N ARG A 39 -2.74 -0.40 -3.48
CA ARG A 39 -4.08 -0.61 -4.06
C ARG A 39 -4.03 -0.99 -5.53
N ALA A 40 -3.18 -0.32 -6.32
CA ALA A 40 -3.01 -0.61 -7.74
C ALA A 40 -2.44 -2.03 -7.95
N VAL A 41 -1.43 -2.42 -7.16
CA VAL A 41 -0.84 -3.76 -7.20
C VAL A 41 -1.86 -4.82 -6.75
N ALA A 42 -2.64 -4.56 -5.71
CA ALA A 42 -3.67 -5.48 -5.23
C ALA A 42 -4.72 -5.75 -6.33
N ALA A 43 -5.20 -4.71 -7.03
CA ALA A 43 -6.15 -4.88 -8.14
C ALA A 43 -5.54 -5.63 -9.34
N GLN A 44 -4.31 -5.31 -9.71
CA GLN A 44 -3.61 -6.01 -10.80
C GLN A 44 -3.38 -7.49 -10.46
N THR A 45 -3.02 -7.76 -9.20
CA THR A 45 -2.81 -9.12 -8.70
C THR A 45 -4.14 -9.87 -8.59
N ALA A 46 -5.25 -9.21 -8.22
CA ALA A 46 -6.57 -9.83 -8.21
C ALA A 46 -6.94 -10.36 -9.61
N ARG A 47 -6.62 -9.61 -10.67
CA ARG A 47 -6.80 -10.07 -12.06
C ARG A 47 -5.82 -11.18 -12.46
N ALA A 48 -4.58 -11.14 -11.99
CA ALA A 48 -3.63 -12.22 -12.23
C ALA A 48 -4.14 -13.52 -11.58
N VAL A 49 -4.48 -13.44 -10.29
CA VAL A 49 -5.10 -14.53 -9.52
C VAL A 49 -6.37 -15.00 -10.19
N ALA A 50 -7.21 -14.13 -10.73
CA ALA A 50 -8.45 -14.50 -11.44
C ALA A 50 -8.24 -15.42 -12.64
N THR A 51 -7.13 -15.23 -13.35
CA THR A 51 -6.78 -15.97 -14.57
C THR A 51 -5.82 -17.12 -14.33
N ASP A 52 -5.36 -17.29 -13.09
CA ASP A 52 -4.46 -18.35 -12.70
C ASP A 52 -5.23 -19.65 -12.42
N TYR A 53 -4.87 -20.72 -13.14
CA TYR A 53 -5.51 -22.04 -13.03
C TYR A 53 -4.53 -23.12 -12.62
N ASP A 54 -3.27 -22.78 -12.30
CA ASP A 54 -2.23 -23.75 -11.92
C ASP A 54 -2.39 -24.26 -10.47
N GLY A 55 -3.25 -23.62 -9.68
CA GLY A 55 -3.60 -24.00 -8.31
C GLY A 55 -2.66 -23.43 -7.24
N SER A 56 -1.57 -22.76 -7.62
CA SER A 56 -0.58 -22.18 -6.72
C SER A 56 -0.52 -20.66 -6.84
N LEU A 57 -0.99 -19.95 -5.81
CA LEU A 57 -0.96 -18.47 -5.80
C LEU A 57 0.43 -17.88 -5.49
N GLY A 58 1.47 -18.72 -5.42
CA GLY A 58 2.84 -18.31 -5.11
C GLY A 58 3.44 -17.39 -6.18
N ASP A 59 3.18 -17.69 -7.45
CA ASP A 59 3.64 -16.86 -8.57
C ASP A 59 2.92 -15.50 -8.59
N CYS A 60 1.63 -15.48 -8.27
CA CYS A 60 0.87 -14.26 -8.06
C CYS A 60 1.45 -13.40 -6.91
N ALA A 61 1.92 -14.03 -5.83
CA ALA A 61 2.58 -13.33 -4.73
C ALA A 61 3.94 -12.75 -5.14
N GLN A 62 4.75 -13.51 -5.87
CA GLN A 62 6.01 -13.00 -6.39
C GLN A 62 5.79 -11.85 -7.39
N TYR A 63 4.76 -11.96 -8.23
CA TYR A 63 4.34 -10.89 -9.12
C TYR A 63 3.99 -9.60 -8.36
N ALA A 64 3.19 -9.70 -7.29
CA ALA A 64 2.85 -8.54 -6.44
C ALA A 64 4.10 -7.90 -5.85
N ARG A 65 5.01 -8.69 -5.25
CA ARG A 65 6.28 -8.21 -4.67
C ARG A 65 7.16 -7.49 -5.69
N ARG A 66 7.27 -8.02 -6.92
CA ARG A 66 8.03 -7.37 -7.99
C ARG A 66 7.46 -6.00 -8.36
N ARG A 67 6.14 -5.82 -8.31
CA ARG A 67 5.52 -4.51 -8.59
C ARG A 67 5.61 -3.56 -7.41
N LEU A 68 5.59 -4.08 -6.17
CA LEU A 68 5.82 -3.29 -4.96
C LEU A 68 7.25 -2.75 -4.87
N ALA A 69 8.22 -3.32 -5.59
CA ALA A 69 9.57 -2.76 -5.72
C ALA A 69 9.61 -1.36 -6.36
N ALA A 70 8.49 -0.86 -6.90
CA ALA A 70 8.36 0.54 -7.31
C ALA A 70 8.30 1.50 -6.10
N VAL A 71 7.94 1.02 -4.91
CA VAL A 71 7.94 1.81 -3.67
C VAL A 71 9.38 1.99 -3.17
N PRO A 72 9.84 3.23 -2.94
CA PRO A 72 11.19 3.46 -2.42
C PRO A 72 11.37 2.90 -1.00
N GLU A 73 12.52 2.26 -0.75
CA GLU A 73 12.96 1.81 0.58
C GLU A 73 13.49 2.99 1.42
N LEU A 74 12.59 3.88 1.79
CA LEU A 74 12.85 5.07 2.60
C LEU A 74 11.80 5.13 3.72
N ALA A 75 12.19 5.54 4.93
CA ALA A 75 11.32 5.49 6.11
C ALA A 75 9.89 6.05 5.93
N PRO A 76 9.65 7.18 5.23
CA PRO A 76 8.29 7.70 5.00
C PRO A 76 7.46 6.89 3.99
N PHE A 77 8.11 6.07 3.17
CA PHE A 77 7.50 5.28 2.10
C PHE A 77 7.34 3.81 2.47
N HIS A 78 8.41 3.18 2.96
CA HIS A 78 8.46 1.77 3.30
C HIS A 78 9.70 1.44 4.15
N VAL A 79 9.58 0.49 5.07
CA VAL A 79 10.69 -0.07 5.85
C VAL A 79 10.61 -1.59 5.89
N GLY A 80 11.75 -2.26 6.04
CA GLY A 80 11.81 -3.73 6.18
C GLY A 80 12.18 -4.48 4.89
N GLY A 81 12.34 -3.77 3.76
CA GLY A 81 12.80 -4.37 2.51
C GLY A 81 11.78 -5.28 1.86
N ALA A 82 12.15 -5.91 0.75
CA ALA A 82 11.23 -6.72 -0.07
C ALA A 82 10.47 -7.83 0.70
N GLU A 83 11.03 -8.35 1.79
CA GLU A 83 10.42 -9.39 2.61
C GLU A 83 9.37 -8.88 3.62
N ASP A 84 9.31 -7.57 3.87
CA ASP A 84 8.26 -6.97 4.72
C ASP A 84 6.88 -7.04 4.06
N TRP A 85 6.84 -7.00 2.73
CA TRP A 85 5.61 -7.10 1.97
C TRP A 85 4.93 -8.47 2.18
N ASN A 86 3.84 -8.43 2.95
CA ASN A 86 2.96 -9.56 3.13
C ASN A 86 1.80 -9.46 2.15
N CYS A 87 1.83 -10.30 1.12
CA CYS A 87 0.79 -10.38 0.11
C CYS A 87 -0.02 -11.66 0.33
N GLN A 88 -1.28 -11.50 0.73
CA GLN A 88 -2.22 -12.60 0.94
C GLN A 88 -3.24 -12.60 -0.19
N MET A 89 -3.46 -13.78 -0.77
CA MET A 89 -4.45 -13.98 -1.82
C MET A 89 -5.39 -15.10 -1.43
N ALA A 90 -6.67 -14.89 -1.68
CA ALA A 90 -7.69 -15.91 -1.52
C ALA A 90 -8.59 -15.92 -2.76
N ARG A 91 -8.99 -17.12 -3.17
CA ARG A 91 -10.03 -17.32 -4.17
C ARG A 91 -11.15 -18.12 -3.51
N ASP A 92 -12.36 -17.55 -3.53
CA ASP A 92 -13.57 -18.20 -3.07
C ASP A 92 -14.60 -18.20 -4.21
N GLY A 93 -14.71 -19.35 -4.88
CA GLY A 93 -15.54 -19.49 -6.07
C GLY A 93 -15.17 -18.47 -7.17
N SER A 94 -16.07 -17.52 -7.43
CA SER A 94 -15.90 -16.43 -8.40
C SER A 94 -15.33 -15.15 -7.80
N ARG A 95 -15.10 -15.09 -6.49
CA ARG A 95 -14.53 -13.93 -5.81
C ARG A 95 -13.04 -14.13 -5.58
N VAL A 96 -12.26 -13.10 -5.88
CA VAL A 96 -10.84 -13.03 -5.55
C VAL A 96 -10.62 -11.88 -4.60
N THR A 97 -9.86 -12.14 -3.54
CA THR A 97 -9.43 -11.15 -2.56
C THR A 97 -7.92 -11.13 -2.49
N VAL A 98 -7.33 -9.94 -2.59
CA VAL A 98 -5.90 -9.71 -2.41
C VAL A 98 -5.72 -8.65 -1.33
N SER A 99 -5.02 -9.00 -0.25
CA SER A 99 -4.58 -8.05 0.78
C SER A 99 -3.05 -7.90 0.71
N ILE A 100 -2.58 -6.66 0.76
CA ILE A 100 -1.17 -6.32 0.81
C ILE A 100 -0.95 -5.51 2.07
N ARG A 101 0.00 -5.96 2.90
CA ARG A 101 0.44 -5.26 4.10
C ARG A 101 1.93 -4.95 4.03
N GLY A 102 2.30 -3.78 4.54
CA GLY A 102 3.70 -3.37 4.74
C GLY A 102 3.80 -2.28 5.80
N HIS A 103 5.03 -1.88 6.13
CA HIS A 103 5.29 -0.94 7.22
C HIS A 103 5.94 0.37 6.75
N VAL A 104 5.60 1.45 7.45
CA VAL A 104 6.22 2.78 7.29
C VAL A 104 6.67 3.34 8.63
N ARG A 105 7.67 4.23 8.62
CA ARG A 105 8.16 4.90 9.82
C ARG A 105 8.13 6.42 9.62
N PRO A 106 7.01 7.09 9.98
CA PRO A 106 6.87 8.54 9.87
C PRO A 106 7.80 9.27 10.86
N LEU A 107 8.00 10.59 10.73
CA LEU A 107 8.78 11.35 11.71
C LEU A 107 8.09 11.31 13.08
N PRO A 108 8.83 11.46 14.20
CA PRO A 108 8.30 11.21 15.54
C PRO A 108 6.97 11.89 15.88
N LEU A 109 6.79 13.16 15.48
CA LEU A 109 5.54 13.90 15.76
C LEU A 109 4.34 13.33 14.99
N LEU A 110 4.55 12.95 13.74
CA LEU A 110 3.52 12.40 12.86
C LEU A 110 3.33 10.90 13.08
N GLY A 111 4.39 10.19 13.50
CA GLY A 111 4.38 8.79 13.89
C GLY A 111 3.54 8.56 15.13
N VAL A 112 3.62 9.44 16.14
CA VAL A 112 2.73 9.39 17.30
C VAL A 112 1.28 9.57 16.87
N ALA A 113 0.97 10.56 16.04
CA ALA A 113 -0.38 10.76 15.52
C ALA A 113 -0.86 9.55 14.71
N ALA A 114 -0.07 9.08 13.74
CA ALA A 114 -0.40 7.94 12.89
C ALA A 114 -0.58 6.64 13.69
N SER A 115 0.29 6.37 14.67
CA SER A 115 0.17 5.21 15.58
C SER A 115 -1.08 5.27 16.47
N ALA A 116 -1.58 6.47 16.78
CA ALA A 116 -2.81 6.65 17.54
C ALA A 116 -4.06 6.41 16.69
N PHE A 117 -3.99 6.64 15.37
CA PHE A 117 -5.11 6.48 14.44
C PHE A 117 -5.07 5.17 13.63
N GLY A 118 -3.94 4.45 13.63
CA GLY A 118 -3.73 3.23 12.85
C GLY A 118 -3.10 2.11 13.67
N GLN A 119 -2.97 0.93 13.06
CA GLN A 119 -2.23 -0.15 13.69
C GLN A 119 -0.72 0.13 13.57
N SER A 120 0.01 -0.05 14.65
CA SER A 120 1.47 0.02 14.66
C SER A 120 2.03 -1.15 15.46
N ASP A 121 3.21 -1.60 15.08
CA ASP A 121 3.95 -2.66 15.77
C ASP A 121 5.41 -2.25 15.96
N GLY A 122 6.25 -3.21 16.39
CA GLY A 122 7.68 -2.98 16.62
C GLY A 122 8.47 -2.55 15.39
N THR A 123 7.93 -2.73 14.17
CA THR A 123 8.57 -2.36 12.91
C THR A 123 8.19 -0.94 12.51
N GLY A 124 6.91 -0.58 12.62
CA GLY A 124 6.41 0.76 12.31
C GLY A 124 4.89 0.83 12.27
N VAL A 125 4.38 1.86 11.60
CA VAL A 125 2.95 2.00 11.30
C VAL A 125 2.61 1.07 10.14
N VAL A 126 1.53 0.31 10.31
CA VAL A 126 1.05 -0.68 9.34
C VAL A 126 0.19 0.01 8.28
N LEU A 127 0.53 -0.18 7.01
CA LEU A 127 -0.36 0.10 5.89
C LEU A 127 -0.92 -1.21 5.36
N GLU A 128 -2.23 -1.25 5.13
CA GLU A 128 -2.91 -2.40 4.53
C GLU A 128 -3.86 -1.94 3.43
N ALA A 129 -3.76 -2.57 2.25
CA ALA A 129 -4.64 -2.34 1.13
C ALA A 129 -5.26 -3.66 0.67
N THR A 130 -6.59 -3.71 0.65
CA THR A 130 -7.36 -4.88 0.23
C THR A 130 -8.16 -4.57 -1.02
N CYS A 131 -8.09 -5.48 -1.99
CA CYS A 131 -8.90 -5.46 -3.20
C CYS A 131 -9.70 -6.76 -3.28
N ALA A 132 -11.00 -6.65 -3.50
CA ALA A 132 -11.86 -7.79 -3.79
C ALA A 132 -12.55 -7.56 -5.14
N GLU A 133 -12.37 -8.50 -6.07
CA GLU A 133 -13.00 -8.46 -7.40
C GLU A 133 -13.83 -9.73 -7.63
N GLN A 134 -14.95 -9.56 -8.35
CA GLN A 134 -15.78 -10.67 -8.81
C GLN A 134 -15.34 -11.02 -10.22
N VAL A 135 -14.65 -12.15 -10.34
CA VAL A 135 -13.94 -12.60 -11.55
C VAL A 135 -14.88 -13.18 -12.59
N ARG A 136 -15.99 -13.77 -12.14
CA ARG A 136 -17.01 -14.34 -13.00
C ARG A 136 -18.30 -13.57 -12.82
N ALA A 137 -18.80 -13.01 -13.92
CA ALA A 137 -20.10 -12.38 -13.91
C ALA A 137 -21.19 -13.42 -13.64
N GLU A 138 -22.14 -13.08 -12.77
CA GLU A 138 -23.18 -13.99 -12.29
C GLU A 138 -24.10 -14.49 -13.42
N TRP A 139 -24.19 -13.74 -14.53
CA TRP A 139 -25.00 -14.11 -15.70
C TRP A 139 -24.35 -15.17 -16.58
N VAL A 140 -23.04 -15.42 -16.46
CA VAL A 140 -22.36 -16.49 -17.20
C VAL A 140 -22.68 -17.80 -16.49
N GLY A 141 -23.72 -18.51 -16.93
CA GLY A 141 -24.09 -19.83 -16.44
C GLY A 141 -23.08 -20.94 -16.78
N GLY A 142 -23.10 -22.01 -16.00
CA GLY A 142 -22.44 -23.30 -16.25
C GLY A 142 -20.92 -23.41 -16.01
N GLY A 143 -20.43 -24.50 -15.42
CA GLY A 143 -18.99 -24.65 -15.09
C GLY A 143 -18.07 -24.72 -16.32
N TYR A 144 -16.75 -24.45 -16.19
CA TYR A 144 -15.81 -24.67 -17.30
C TYR A 144 -15.91 -26.10 -17.88
N GLY A 145 -16.08 -27.10 -17.01
CA GLY A 145 -16.34 -28.48 -17.42
C GLY A 145 -17.66 -28.69 -18.17
N GLU A 146 -18.69 -27.89 -17.88
CA GLU A 146 -19.99 -27.95 -18.56
C GLU A 146 -19.90 -27.33 -19.96
N TRP A 147 -19.12 -26.25 -20.09
CA TRP A 147 -18.76 -25.69 -21.39
C TRP A 147 -17.89 -26.66 -22.19
N GLN A 148 -16.90 -27.31 -21.60
CA GLN A 148 -16.09 -28.32 -22.28
C GLN A 148 -16.94 -29.51 -22.79
N GLN A 149 -17.99 -29.89 -22.07
CA GLN A 149 -18.92 -30.96 -22.49
C GLN A 149 -19.88 -30.53 -23.61
N MET A 150 -20.19 -29.24 -23.76
CA MET A 150 -21.02 -28.76 -24.87
C MET A 150 -20.30 -28.80 -26.22
N TRP A 151 -18.98 -28.76 -26.22
CA TRP A 151 -18.16 -28.68 -27.44
C TRP A 151 -17.23 -29.90 -27.64
N GLY A 152 -17.31 -30.91 -26.78
CA GLY A 152 -16.65 -32.21 -26.92
C GLY A 152 -17.59 -33.24 -27.53
#